data_AF-A0A1F9LED5-F1
#
_entry.id   AF-A0A1F9LED5-F1
#
_cell.length_a   1.000
_cell.length_b   1.000
_cell.length_c   1.000
_cell.angle_alpha   90.00
_cell.angle_beta   90.00
_cell.angle_gamma   90.00
#
_symmetry.space_group_name_H-M   'P 1'
#
loop_
_entity.id
_entity.type
_entity.pdbx_description
1 polymer ?
#
loop_
_entity_poly.entity_id
_entity_poly.type
_entity_poly.pdbx_seq_one_letter_code
_entity_poly.pdbx_strand_id
1 'polypeptide(L)' 'MKALKRKNYWLDETKIKKVRRLLKAKTETEAVQKAIDLVLFQEEATKAWVENAGVGGVEDLYAR' A
#
# COMPACT_ATOMS: atom_id res chain seq x y z
N MET A 1 21.20 -2.05 -3.13
CA MET A 1 20.05 -1.15 -3.34
C MET A 1 19.45 -1.45 -4.69
N LYS A 2 18.15 -1.75 -4.79
CA LYS A 2 17.50 -1.96 -6.10
C LYS A 2 17.42 -0.61 -6.81
N ALA A 3 17.96 -0.50 -8.01
CA ALA A 3 18.02 0.78 -8.73
C ALA A 3 16.60 1.24 -9.11
N LEU A 4 16.25 2.49 -8.75
CA LEU A 4 15.01 3.12 -9.21
C LEU A 4 15.08 3.32 -10.73
N LYS A 5 14.08 2.79 -11.44
CA LYS A 5 13.95 2.98 -12.89
C LYS A 5 12.84 3.97 -13.17
N ARG A 6 13.10 4.95 -14.03
CA ARG A 6 12.08 5.90 -14.48
C ARG A 6 10.97 5.14 -15.23
N LYS A 7 9.73 5.49 -14.92
CA LYS A 7 8.53 5.03 -15.61
C LYS A 7 7.70 6.25 -15.99
N ASN A 8 7.10 6.24 -17.18
CA ASN A 8 6.23 7.32 -17.64
C ASN A 8 4.80 6.75 -17.68
N TYR A 9 3.89 7.36 -16.94
CA TYR A 9 2.49 6.95 -16.85
C TYR A 9 1.58 8.17 -17.00
N TRP A 10 0.42 7.97 -17.62
CA TRP A 10 -0.67 8.93 -17.56
C TRP A 10 -1.41 8.72 -16.24
N LEU A 11 -1.42 9.74 -15.39
CA LEU A 11 -2.09 9.71 -14.10
C LEU A 11 -3.09 10.86 -14.01
N ASP A 12 -4.20 10.60 -13.34
CA ASP A 12 -5.17 11.63 -12.99
C ASP A 12 -4.56 12.57 -11.94
N GLU A 13 -4.34 13.82 -12.34
CA GLU A 13 -3.73 14.86 -11.51
C GLU A 13 -4.49 15.08 -10.19
N THR A 14 -5.82 14.97 -10.22
CA THR A 14 -6.65 15.18 -9.02
C THR A 14 -6.45 14.03 -8.03
N LYS A 15 -6.33 12.80 -8.51
CA LYS A 15 -6.08 11.62 -7.68
C LYS A 15 -4.69 11.67 -7.07
N ILE A 16 -3.65 11.96 -7.86
CA ILE A 16 -2.28 11.97 -7.32
C ILE A 16 -2.07 13.09 -6.29
N LYS A 17 -2.70 14.25 -6.48
CA LYS A 17 -2.70 15.33 -5.48
C LYS A 17 -3.41 14.92 -4.18
N LYS A 18 -4.53 14.19 -4.27
CA LYS A 18 -5.22 13.63 -3.08
C LYS A 18 -4.34 12.62 -2.35
N VAL A 19 -3.73 11.68 -3.07
CA VAL A 19 -2.82 10.67 -2.49
C VAL A 19 -1.62 11.35 -1.83
N ARG A 20 -1.03 12.36 -2.46
CA ARG A 20 0.09 13.12 -1.89
C ARG A 20 -0.27 13.77 -0.56
N ARG A 21 -1.46 14.38 -0.45
CA ARG A 21 -1.96 14.98 0.81
C ARG A 21 -2.24 13.91 1.87
N LEU A 22 -2.93 12.83 1.49
CA LEU A 22 -3.28 11.73 2.38
C LEU A 22 -2.03 11.08 3.01
N LEU A 23 -1.03 10.78 2.18
CA LEU A 23 0.21 10.11 2.59
C LEU A 23 1.30 11.08 3.06
N LYS A 24 0.98 12.38 3.19
CA LYS A 24 1.89 13.46 3.58
C LYS A 24 3.21 13.42 2.80
N ALA A 25 3.14 13.12 1.51
CA ALA A 25 4.30 13.01 0.64
C ALA A 25 4.72 14.38 0.11
N LYS A 26 6.03 14.60 -0.05
CA LYS A 26 6.58 15.86 -0.57
C LYS A 26 6.43 15.95 -2.08
N THR A 27 6.59 14.82 -2.78
CA THR A 27 6.51 14.74 -4.25
C THR A 27 5.46 13.73 -4.70
N GLU A 28 5.04 13.84 -5.97
CA GLU A 28 4.15 12.83 -6.57
C GLU A 28 4.82 11.46 -6.70
N THR A 29 6.13 11.43 -7.01
CA THR A 29 6.91 10.18 -6.99
C THR A 29 6.88 9.51 -5.63
N GLU A 30 7.13 10.27 -4.56
CA GLU A 30 7.06 9.75 -3.19
C GLU A 30 5.65 9.26 -2.85
N ALA A 31 4.61 9.99 -3.29
CA ALA A 31 3.23 9.58 -3.09
C ALA A 31 2.91 8.24 -3.77
N VAL A 32 3.38 8.04 -5.01
CA VAL A 32 3.21 6.76 -5.73
C VAL A 32 3.97 5.64 -5.03
N GLN A 33 5.22 5.84 -4.63
CA GLN A 33 6.00 4.81 -3.94
C GLN A 33 5.34 4.41 -2.61
N LYS A 34 4.97 5.38 -1.77
CA LYS A 34 4.26 5.11 -0.50
C LYS A 34 2.93 4.40 -0.71
N ALA A 35 2.19 4.73 -1.77
CA ALA A 35 0.93 4.06 -2.07
C ALA A 35 1.16 2.59 -2.47
N ILE A 36 2.21 2.31 -3.25
CA ILE A 36 2.61 0.94 -3.61
C ILE A 36 3.00 0.18 -2.34
N ASP A 37 3.85 0.75 -1.50
CA ASP A 37 4.30 0.13 -0.25
C ASP A 37 3.12 -0.18 0.68
N LEU A 38 2.15 0.74 0.78
CA LEU A 38 0.96 0.55 1.59
C LEU A 38 0.10 -0.62 1.10
N VAL A 39 -0.09 -0.77 -0.21
CA VAL A 39 -0.85 -1.88 -0.80
C VAL A 39 -0.13 -3.21 -0.58
N LEU A 40 1.20 -3.24 -0.77
CA LEU A 40 1.99 -4.44 -0.50
C LEU A 40 1.92 -4.85 0.97
N PHE A 41 2.09 -3.88 1.87
CA PHE A 41 1.97 -4.10 3.31
C PHE A 41 0.58 -4.62 3.69
N GLN A 42 -0.49 -4.03 3.14
CA GLN A 42 -1.85 -4.47 3.42
C GLN A 42 -2.09 -5.92 2.99
N GLU A 43 -1.59 -6.31 1.81
CA GLU A 43 -1.71 -7.68 1.32
C GLU A 43 -0.92 -8.68 2.19
N GLU A 44 0.31 -8.33 2.58
CA GLU A 44 1.13 -9.16 3.48
C GLU A 44 0.51 -9.29 4.87
N ALA A 45 0.03 -8.19 5.46
CA ALA A 45 -0.64 -8.18 6.75
C ALA A 45 -1.94 -9.00 6.73
N THR A 46 -2.72 -8.88 5.65
CA THR A 46 -3.95 -9.65 5.48
C THR A 46 -3.67 -11.15 5.39
N LYS A 47 -2.66 -11.55 4.61
CA LYS A 47 -2.24 -12.96 4.54
C LYS A 47 -1.81 -13.48 5.90
N ALA A 48 -0.97 -12.73 6.61
CA ALA A 48 -0.53 -13.10 7.94
C ALA A 48 -1.71 -13.24 8.91
N TRP A 49 -2.71 -12.36 8.85
CA TRP A 49 -3.92 -12.48 9.66
C TRP A 49 -4.73 -13.73 9.35
N VAL A 50 -4.96 -14.03 8.07
CA VAL A 50 -5.70 -15.23 7.66
C VAL A 50 -4.95 -16.51 8.06
N GLU A 51 -3.63 -16.57 7.85
CA GLU A 51 -2.80 -17.73 8.21
C GLU A 51 -2.75 -17.99 9.71
N ASN A 52 -2.87 -16.94 10.53
CA ASN A 52 -2.86 -17.05 11.99
C ASN A 52 -4.27 -17.04 12.60
N ALA A 53 -5.33 -17.07 11.78
CA ALA A 53 -6.70 -17.11 12.26
C ALA A 53 -6.93 -18.36 13.14
N GLY A 54 -7.52 -18.16 14.33
CA GLY A 54 -7.75 -19.21 15.32
C GLY A 54 -6.58 -19.47 16.28
N VAL A 55 -5.41 -18.86 16.06
CA VAL A 55 -4.26 -18.92 16.99
C VAL A 55 -4.23 -17.64 17.83
N GLY A 56 -4.21 -17.78 19.15
CA GLY A 56 -4.02 -16.65 20.07
C GLY A 56 -5.16 -15.61 20.10
N GLY A 57 -6.37 -15.96 19.64
CA GLY A 57 -7.53 -15.07 19.64
C GLY A 57 -7.63 -14.13 18.42
N VAL A 58 -6.85 -14.38 17.37
CA VAL A 58 -7.00 -13.70 16.08
C VAL A 58 -8.22 -14.29 15.35
N GLU A 59 -9.26 -13.49 15.16
CA GLU A 59 -10.45 -13.86 14.39
C GLU A 59 -10.20 -13.76 12.89
N ASP A 60 -10.85 -14.62 12.09
CA ASP A 60 -10.74 -14.56 10.63
C ASP A 60 -11.34 -13.24 10.12
N LEU A 61 -10.49 -12.43 9.48
CA LEU A 61 -10.87 -11.15 8.88
C LEU A 61 -12.03 -11.27 7.89
N TYR A 62 -12.16 -12.42 7.22
CA TYR A 62 -13.18 -12.68 6.22
C TYR A 62 -14.26 -13.66 6.66
N ALA A 63 -14.17 -14.21 7.87
CA ALA A 63 -15.10 -15.19 8.44
C ALA A 63 -15.55 -16.28 7.42
N ARG A 64 -14.58 -16.92 6.75
CA ARG A 64 -14.83 -17.98 5.76
C ARG A 64 -14.82 -19.37 6.37
#